data_AF-A0A3A9A6R0-F1
#
_entry.id   AF-A0A3A9A6R0-F1
#
_cell.length_a   1.000
_cell.length_b   1.000
_cell.length_c   1.000
_cell.angle_alpha   90.00
_cell.angle_beta   90.00
_cell.angle_gamma   90.00
#
_symmetry.space_group_name_H-M   'P 1'
#
loop_
_entity.id
_entity.type
_entity.pdbx_description
1 polymer ?
#
loop_
_entity_poly.entity_id
_entity_poly.type
_entity_poly.pdbx_seq_one_letter_code
_entity_poly.pdbx_strand_id
1 'polypeptide(L)'
;MGVLGRKITGILTLTAVLAGSPVILVQAEGSFALREARPESGEYYMLQPAQTGQYEVETGDSLWKISEQTWGDGRLYTDLYEANIDKIVDPDLIFPGQILSVTSPLYLEKQSGPVGIEYRSYFQFDTPRGCTVGMMHEEETSANLVLSGGKEGYHIACLIREKENILEEEDYQAWEQAVSDYVKKEYKSAVRDLEFEHYLSENGENVCLYSYVYMIDLSEYDATGTIEVNVSVGFTQSSHMQADFVGFSMEGDIRDKVRYVTASFEELLPEGEACSVNDQNIQISPSVAWEPVSYNAIAWVDYYFDGQLKEITGYREKHKDSKEKLLDQMKEGKGVRGGKKKAGN
;
A
#
# COMPACT_ATOMS: atom_id res chain seq x y z
N MET A 1 31.14 30.68 -35.74
CA MET A 1 29.96 29.99 -36.29
C MET A 1 29.34 29.22 -35.15
N GLY A 2 28.18 29.68 -34.66
CA GLY A 2 27.49 29.12 -33.51
C GLY A 2 26.89 27.76 -33.82
N VAL A 3 27.13 26.79 -32.95
CA VAL A 3 26.37 25.53 -32.94
C VAL A 3 25.10 25.81 -32.17
N LEU A 4 24.01 25.87 -32.95
CA LEU A 4 22.64 26.15 -32.55
C LEU A 4 22.22 25.21 -31.41
N GLY A 5 21.82 25.78 -30.28
CA GLY A 5 21.07 25.07 -29.25
C GLY A 5 19.77 24.56 -29.86
N ARG A 6 19.65 23.25 -30.03
CA ARG A 6 18.37 22.62 -30.32
C ARG A 6 17.55 22.63 -29.03
N LYS A 7 16.64 23.60 -28.90
CA LYS A 7 15.45 23.40 -28.07
C LYS A 7 14.72 22.21 -28.65
N ILE A 8 14.70 21.09 -27.94
CA ILE A 8 13.84 19.95 -28.29
C ILE A 8 12.43 20.38 -27.90
N THR A 9 11.72 21.01 -28.83
CA THR A 9 10.27 21.20 -28.74
C THR A 9 9.60 19.88 -29.08
N GLY A 10 9.84 18.86 -28.26
CA GLY A 10 9.24 17.54 -28.40
C GLY A 10 8.00 17.47 -27.53
N ILE A 11 6.86 17.18 -28.12
CA ILE A 11 5.72 16.66 -27.35
C ILE A 11 6.21 15.32 -26.81
N LEU A 12 6.42 15.23 -25.49
CA LEU A 12 6.71 13.98 -24.82
C LEU A 12 5.40 13.18 -24.82
N THR A 13 5.18 12.38 -25.86
CA THR A 13 4.10 11.41 -25.87
C THR A 13 4.46 10.32 -24.87
N LEU A 14 3.55 10.01 -23.94
CA LEU A 14 3.63 9.00 -22.86
C LEU A 14 4.37 7.70 -23.28
N THR A 15 4.26 7.34 -24.55
CA THR A 15 4.91 6.20 -25.22
C THR A 15 6.43 6.12 -25.08
N ALA A 16 7.13 7.25 -24.84
CA ALA A 16 8.59 7.25 -24.70
C ALA A 16 9.10 6.72 -23.35
N VAL A 17 8.24 6.63 -22.33
CA VAL A 17 8.62 6.22 -20.96
C VAL A 17 8.75 4.68 -20.83
N LEU A 18 8.15 3.88 -21.72
CA LEU A 18 7.98 2.43 -21.52
C LEU A 18 8.69 1.51 -22.54
N ALA A 19 9.52 2.04 -23.45
CA ALA A 19 9.98 1.30 -24.65
C ALA A 19 11.19 0.35 -24.47
N GLY A 20 11.36 -0.27 -23.29
CA GLY A 20 12.58 -0.99 -22.93
C GLY A 20 12.58 -2.53 -23.02
N SER A 21 11.46 -3.24 -23.19
CA SER A 21 11.46 -4.71 -23.11
C SER A 21 10.42 -5.41 -23.98
N PRO A 22 10.76 -6.54 -24.66
CA PRO A 22 9.81 -7.32 -25.43
C PRO A 22 8.99 -8.23 -24.50
N VAL A 23 7.75 -7.84 -24.19
CA VAL A 23 6.84 -8.65 -23.34
C VAL A 23 5.90 -9.48 -24.22
N ILE A 24 5.91 -10.80 -24.02
CA ILE A 24 4.90 -11.71 -24.55
C ILE A 24 3.57 -11.43 -23.84
N LEU A 25 2.55 -11.12 -24.62
CA LEU A 25 1.25 -10.63 -24.15
C LEU A 25 0.39 -11.76 -23.54
N VAL A 26 0.27 -11.82 -22.21
CA VAL A 26 -0.80 -12.56 -21.50
C VAL A 26 -1.67 -11.59 -20.70
N GLN A 27 -2.99 -11.62 -20.86
CA GLN A 27 -3.93 -10.70 -20.19
C GLN A 27 -4.04 -11.04 -18.70
N ALA A 28 -3.98 -10.03 -17.84
CA ALA A 28 -4.54 -10.09 -16.49
C ALA A 28 -6.01 -9.65 -16.60
N GLU A 29 -6.97 -10.55 -16.36
CA GLU A 29 -8.41 -10.24 -16.37
C GLU A 29 -9.01 -10.25 -14.96
N GLY A 30 -8.18 -10.11 -13.91
CA GLY A 30 -8.65 -10.12 -12.53
C GLY A 30 -9.17 -8.75 -12.10
N SER A 31 -10.45 -8.65 -11.74
CA SER A 31 -10.98 -7.53 -10.96
C SER A 31 -10.49 -7.67 -9.51
N PHE A 32 -9.51 -6.87 -9.11
CA PHE A 32 -9.03 -6.76 -7.72
C PHE A 32 -9.95 -5.94 -6.80
N ALA A 33 -11.15 -5.60 -7.28
CA ALA A 33 -12.13 -4.81 -6.54
C ALA A 33 -12.56 -5.50 -5.24
N LEU A 34 -12.65 -4.71 -4.16
CA LEU A 34 -13.31 -5.11 -2.92
C LEU A 34 -14.78 -5.41 -3.18
N ARG A 35 -15.27 -6.51 -2.59
CA ARG A 35 -16.68 -6.91 -2.66
C ARG A 35 -17.28 -6.98 -1.26
N GLU A 36 -18.49 -6.44 -1.10
CA GLU A 36 -19.25 -6.59 0.15
C GLU A 36 -19.86 -8.00 0.27
N ALA A 37 -20.26 -8.59 -0.86
CA ALA A 37 -20.83 -9.93 -0.88
C ALA A 37 -19.75 -11.01 -0.92
N ARG A 38 -19.86 -12.01 -0.04
CA ARG A 38 -19.00 -13.19 -0.03
C ARG A 38 -19.14 -13.97 -1.35
N PRO A 39 -18.04 -14.25 -2.07
CA PRO A 39 -18.09 -15.08 -3.27
C PRO A 39 -18.66 -16.49 -2.98
N GLU A 40 -19.53 -16.99 -3.86
CA GLU A 40 -20.12 -18.34 -3.71
C GLU A 40 -19.11 -19.48 -3.92
N SER A 41 -18.02 -19.19 -4.65
CA SER A 41 -16.97 -20.15 -4.99
C SER A 41 -15.63 -19.43 -5.16
N GLY A 42 -14.54 -20.18 -5.02
CA GLY A 42 -13.17 -19.63 -5.10
C GLY A 42 -12.60 -19.33 -3.72
N GLU A 43 -11.31 -19.04 -3.69
CA GLU A 43 -10.64 -18.56 -2.48
C GLU A 43 -10.68 -17.04 -2.45
N TYR A 44 -10.69 -16.46 -1.25
CA TYR A 44 -10.70 -15.01 -1.06
C TYR A 44 -9.86 -14.65 0.16
N TYR A 45 -9.38 -13.41 0.19
CA TYR A 45 -8.94 -12.75 1.42
C TYR A 45 -10.14 -12.01 2.00
N MET A 46 -10.38 -12.18 3.29
CA MET A 46 -11.38 -11.41 4.02
C MET A 46 -10.69 -10.25 4.74
N LEU A 47 -11.24 -9.05 4.54
CA LEU A 47 -10.79 -7.82 5.17
C LEU A 47 -11.94 -7.21 5.97
N GLN A 48 -11.73 -6.88 7.23
CA GLN A 48 -12.70 -6.17 8.05
C GLN A 48 -12.30 -4.69 8.16
N PRO A 49 -13.12 -3.72 7.72
CA PRO A 49 -12.83 -2.31 7.97
C PRO A 49 -12.57 -2.02 9.46
N ALA A 50 -11.51 -1.30 9.76
CA ALA A 50 -11.13 -1.01 11.14
C ALA A 50 -12.13 -0.09 11.86
N GLN A 51 -12.84 0.77 11.11
CA GLN A 51 -13.92 1.57 11.69
C GLN A 51 -15.20 0.75 11.84
N THR A 52 -15.73 0.71 13.08
CA THR A 52 -16.88 -0.11 13.42
C THR A 52 -18.22 0.58 13.18
N GLY A 53 -19.06 -0.03 12.33
CA GLY A 53 -20.48 0.27 12.32
C GLY A 53 -21.12 -0.19 13.63
N GLN A 54 -22.16 0.50 14.12
CA GLN A 54 -22.91 0.07 15.31
C GLN A 54 -24.37 -0.20 14.96
N TYR A 55 -24.92 -1.27 15.53
CA TYR A 55 -26.33 -1.65 15.42
C TYR A 55 -26.92 -1.84 16.81
N GLU A 56 -28.05 -1.19 17.08
CA GLU A 56 -28.83 -1.42 18.29
C GLU A 56 -29.82 -2.55 18.02
N VAL A 57 -29.67 -3.66 18.76
CA VAL A 57 -30.53 -4.84 18.63
C VAL A 57 -31.99 -4.45 18.91
N GLU A 58 -32.88 -4.81 17.99
CA GLU A 58 -34.32 -4.59 18.13
C GLU A 58 -35.05 -5.84 18.64
N THR A 59 -36.32 -5.68 19.02
CA THR A 59 -37.14 -6.80 19.48
C THR A 59 -37.45 -7.76 18.34
N GLY A 60 -37.04 -9.03 18.49
CA GLY A 60 -37.28 -10.08 17.51
C GLY A 60 -36.13 -10.32 16.54
N ASP A 61 -35.01 -9.62 16.74
CA ASP A 61 -33.77 -9.88 16.04
C ASP A 61 -33.13 -11.21 16.44
N SER A 62 -32.35 -11.71 15.50
CA SER A 62 -31.36 -12.77 15.71
C SER A 62 -30.09 -12.34 14.97
N LEU A 63 -28.94 -12.91 15.34
CA LEU A 63 -27.69 -12.61 14.65
C LEU A 63 -27.81 -12.82 13.13
N TRP A 64 -28.51 -13.88 12.71
CA TRP A 64 -28.82 -14.12 11.29
C TRP A 64 -29.56 -12.96 10.62
N LYS A 65 -30.63 -12.47 11.25
CA LYS A 65 -31.43 -11.36 10.69
C LYS A 65 -30.62 -10.07 10.64
N ILE A 66 -29.84 -9.79 11.67
CA ILE A 66 -28.98 -8.60 11.72
C ILE A 66 -27.93 -8.68 10.60
N SER A 67 -27.26 -9.82 10.42
CA SER A 67 -26.31 -10.02 9.32
C SER A 67 -26.97 -9.93 7.94
N GLU A 68 -28.17 -10.48 7.76
CA GLU A 68 -28.91 -10.35 6.49
C GLU A 68 -29.33 -8.90 6.21
N GLN A 69 -29.79 -8.16 7.23
CA GLN A 69 -30.17 -6.74 7.08
C GLN A 69 -28.98 -5.82 6.85
N THR A 70 -27.87 -6.09 7.54
CA THR A 70 -26.70 -5.20 7.51
C THR A 70 -25.78 -5.51 6.34
N TRP A 71 -25.57 -6.79 6.04
CA TRP A 71 -24.55 -7.26 5.09
C TRP A 71 -25.13 -8.04 3.90
N GLY A 72 -26.46 -8.21 3.85
CA GLY A 72 -27.14 -8.92 2.77
C GLY A 72 -27.00 -10.45 2.80
N ASP A 73 -26.27 -11.01 3.78
CA ASP A 73 -26.06 -12.45 3.93
C ASP A 73 -26.14 -12.87 5.41
N GLY A 74 -27.23 -13.56 5.77
CA GLY A 74 -27.43 -14.06 7.13
C GLY A 74 -26.42 -15.12 7.56
N ARG A 75 -25.70 -15.77 6.62
CA ARG A 75 -24.65 -16.76 6.94
C ARG A 75 -23.45 -16.13 7.66
N LEU A 76 -23.28 -14.81 7.56
CA LEU A 76 -22.23 -14.06 8.22
C LEU A 76 -22.50 -13.83 9.72
N TYR A 77 -23.55 -14.43 10.29
CA TYR A 77 -23.84 -14.31 11.71
C TYR A 77 -22.71 -14.81 12.62
N THR A 78 -21.87 -15.74 12.13
CA THR A 78 -20.68 -16.20 12.86
C THR A 78 -19.64 -15.10 12.98
N ASP A 79 -19.40 -14.36 11.90
CA ASP A 79 -18.48 -13.22 11.89
C ASP A 79 -19.00 -12.08 12.79
N LEU A 80 -20.32 -11.85 12.77
CA LEU A 80 -20.98 -10.90 13.67
C LEU A 80 -20.82 -11.29 15.15
N TYR A 81 -20.96 -12.59 15.45
CA TYR A 81 -20.77 -13.11 16.81
C TYR A 81 -19.32 -12.94 17.27
N GLU A 82 -18.35 -13.36 16.45
CA GLU A 82 -16.92 -13.27 16.76
C GLU A 82 -16.48 -11.83 17.02
N ALA A 83 -16.94 -10.89 16.20
CA ALA A 83 -16.66 -9.46 16.36
C ALA A 83 -17.27 -8.84 17.64
N ASN A 84 -18.15 -9.56 18.34
CA ASN A 84 -18.85 -9.10 19.53
C ASN A 84 -18.79 -10.12 20.67
N ILE A 85 -17.76 -10.98 20.70
CA ILE A 85 -17.63 -12.04 21.72
C ILE A 85 -17.51 -11.48 23.15
N ASP A 86 -17.07 -10.23 23.29
CA ASP A 86 -17.04 -9.48 24.55
C ASP A 86 -18.43 -9.01 25.00
N LYS A 87 -19.40 -8.94 24.08
CA LYS A 87 -20.77 -8.46 24.32
C LYS A 87 -21.81 -9.58 24.26
N ILE A 88 -21.54 -10.68 23.57
CA ILE A 88 -22.46 -11.80 23.36
C ILE A 88 -21.90 -13.03 24.07
N VAL A 89 -22.57 -13.43 25.15
CA VAL A 89 -22.19 -14.62 25.93
C VAL A 89 -22.69 -15.91 25.27
N ASP A 90 -23.85 -15.85 24.64
CA ASP A 90 -24.49 -16.96 23.95
C ASP A 90 -25.02 -16.44 22.60
N PRO A 91 -24.58 -17.00 21.45
CA PRO A 91 -24.99 -16.53 20.12
C PRO A 91 -26.50 -16.65 19.88
N ASP A 92 -27.20 -17.53 20.61
CA ASP A 92 -28.65 -17.68 20.53
C ASP A 92 -29.40 -16.68 21.44
N LEU A 93 -28.69 -15.86 22.23
CA LEU A 93 -29.26 -14.96 23.23
C LEU A 93 -28.69 -13.53 23.13
N ILE A 94 -29.29 -12.73 22.26
CA ILE A 94 -29.09 -11.27 22.18
C ILE A 94 -30.31 -10.53 22.75
N PHE A 95 -30.10 -9.32 23.26
CA PHE A 95 -31.14 -8.56 23.95
C PHE A 95 -31.46 -7.23 23.25
N PRO A 96 -32.72 -6.80 23.20
CA PRO A 96 -33.07 -5.47 22.70
C PRO A 96 -32.32 -4.35 23.44
N GLY A 97 -31.82 -3.36 22.70
CA GLY A 97 -30.98 -2.28 23.21
C GLY A 97 -29.49 -2.62 23.36
N GLN A 98 -29.09 -3.85 23.06
CA GLN A 98 -27.68 -4.23 23.00
C GLN A 98 -27.02 -3.61 21.76
N ILE A 99 -25.84 -3.01 21.91
CA ILE A 99 -25.11 -2.39 20.80
C ILE A 99 -24.06 -3.36 20.25
N LEU A 100 -24.26 -3.84 19.03
CA LEU A 100 -23.34 -4.71 18.31
C LEU A 100 -22.49 -3.91 17.33
N SER A 101 -21.22 -4.28 17.22
CA SER A 101 -20.33 -3.84 16.14
C SER A 101 -20.71 -4.61 14.88
N VAL A 102 -21.11 -3.91 13.82
CA VAL A 102 -21.67 -4.49 12.58
C VAL A 102 -20.89 -4.09 11.32
N THR A 103 -19.56 -4.07 11.41
CA THR A 103 -18.75 -3.85 10.20
C THR A 103 -18.86 -5.03 9.26
N SER A 104 -19.32 -4.79 8.03
CA SER A 104 -19.34 -5.84 7.00
C SER A 104 -17.91 -6.25 6.66
N PRO A 105 -17.61 -7.55 6.61
CA PRO A 105 -16.41 -8.00 5.94
C PRO A 105 -16.46 -7.60 4.46
N LEU A 106 -15.27 -7.36 3.90
CA LEU A 106 -15.03 -7.14 2.49
C LEU A 106 -14.17 -8.29 1.97
N TYR A 107 -14.38 -8.66 0.72
CA TYR A 107 -13.77 -9.83 0.11
C TYR A 107 -12.93 -9.44 -1.10
N LEU A 108 -11.69 -9.93 -1.13
CA LEU A 108 -10.79 -9.85 -2.26
C LEU A 108 -10.62 -11.26 -2.85
N GLU A 109 -11.06 -11.46 -4.08
CA GLU A 109 -10.96 -12.76 -4.74
C GLU A 109 -9.49 -13.13 -5.01
N LYS A 110 -9.06 -14.31 -4.54
CA LYS A 110 -7.73 -14.84 -4.85
C LYS A 110 -7.68 -15.27 -6.29
N GLN A 111 -6.54 -15.03 -6.92
CA GLN A 111 -6.32 -15.49 -8.28
C GLN A 111 -6.00 -17.00 -8.28
N SER A 112 -6.67 -17.76 -9.14
CA SER A 112 -6.44 -19.22 -9.22
C SER A 112 -5.11 -19.56 -9.91
N GLY A 113 -4.37 -20.52 -9.35
CA GLY A 113 -3.12 -21.06 -9.89
C GLY A 113 -1.90 -20.76 -9.01
N PRO A 114 -0.67 -21.13 -9.41
CA PRO A 114 0.55 -20.75 -8.70
C PRO A 114 0.82 -19.26 -8.92
N VAL A 115 0.23 -18.42 -8.07
CA VAL A 115 0.54 -17.00 -7.93
C VAL A 115 1.23 -16.79 -6.58
N GLY A 116 2.13 -15.81 -6.51
CA GLY A 116 2.82 -15.47 -5.27
C GLY A 116 4.32 -15.75 -5.21
N ILE A 117 4.90 -15.23 -4.13
CA ILE A 117 6.27 -15.39 -3.70
C ILE A 117 6.19 -16.04 -2.32
N GLU A 118 6.77 -17.22 -2.18
CA GLU A 118 7.07 -17.81 -0.87
C GLU A 118 8.59 -17.76 -0.68
N TYR A 119 9.04 -17.19 0.45
CA TYR A 119 10.46 -17.10 0.73
C TYR A 119 10.84 -17.96 1.92
N ARG A 120 11.57 -19.07 1.66
CA ARG A 120 12.15 -19.98 2.67
C ARG A 120 11.17 -20.43 3.76
N SER A 121 9.87 -20.45 3.45
CA SER A 121 8.81 -20.71 4.43
C SER A 121 8.80 -19.74 5.61
N TYR A 122 9.35 -18.53 5.43
CA TYR A 122 9.31 -17.43 6.40
C TYR A 122 8.06 -16.58 6.23
N PHE A 123 7.75 -16.24 4.97
CA PHE A 123 6.58 -15.48 4.61
C PHE A 123 6.16 -15.80 3.17
N GLN A 124 4.95 -15.41 2.84
CA GLN A 124 4.47 -15.36 1.47
C GLN A 124 3.67 -14.09 1.19
N PHE A 125 3.50 -13.78 -0.09
CA PHE A 125 2.48 -12.84 -0.59
C PHE A 125 2.22 -13.11 -2.07
N ASP A 126 1.03 -12.75 -2.53
CA ASP A 126 0.60 -12.99 -3.90
C ASP A 126 1.27 -12.04 -4.90
N THR A 127 1.43 -12.55 -6.12
CA THR A 127 1.81 -11.74 -7.28
C THR A 127 0.62 -11.61 -8.20
N PRO A 128 0.18 -10.39 -8.55
CA PRO A 128 -0.90 -10.22 -9.51
C PRO A 128 -0.60 -10.97 -10.81
N ARG A 129 -1.56 -11.72 -11.31
CA ARG A 129 -1.44 -12.61 -12.46
C ARG A 129 -0.95 -11.83 -13.67
N GLY A 130 0.07 -12.37 -14.33
CA GLY A 130 0.68 -11.70 -15.48
C GLY A 130 1.71 -10.63 -15.12
N CYS A 131 1.98 -10.40 -13.83
CA CYS A 131 3.15 -9.63 -13.42
C CYS A 131 4.44 -10.34 -13.80
N THR A 132 5.44 -9.54 -14.17
CA THR A 132 6.83 -9.96 -14.15
C THR A 132 7.48 -9.47 -12.87
N VAL A 133 8.43 -10.24 -12.35
CA VAL A 133 9.26 -9.84 -11.22
C VAL A 133 10.56 -9.27 -11.77
N GLY A 134 10.98 -8.11 -11.26
CA GLY A 134 12.19 -7.43 -11.70
C GLY A 134 12.80 -6.56 -10.63
N MET A 135 13.73 -5.71 -11.07
CA MET A 135 14.37 -4.69 -10.26
C MET A 135 14.09 -3.34 -10.92
N MET A 136 14.09 -2.28 -10.13
CA MET A 136 14.08 -0.91 -10.62
C MET A 136 15.23 -0.12 -9.99
N HIS A 137 15.79 0.79 -10.76
CA HIS A 137 16.82 1.69 -10.30
C HIS A 137 16.72 2.99 -11.08
N GLU A 138 16.68 4.10 -10.36
CA GLU A 138 16.75 5.43 -10.92
C GLU A 138 17.50 6.37 -9.98
N GLU A 139 18.54 7.03 -10.49
CA GLU A 139 19.48 7.86 -9.71
C GLU A 139 19.85 7.27 -8.33
N GLU A 140 19.22 7.78 -7.26
CA GLU A 140 19.47 7.40 -5.86
C GLU A 140 18.42 6.42 -5.29
N THR A 141 17.39 6.11 -6.08
CA THR A 141 16.31 5.20 -5.74
C THR A 141 16.50 3.83 -6.40
N SER A 142 16.16 2.77 -5.69
CA SER A 142 16.06 1.44 -6.30
C SER A 142 15.16 0.52 -5.49
N ALA A 143 14.61 -0.50 -6.13
CA ALA A 143 14.01 -1.63 -5.46
C ALA A 143 14.50 -2.92 -6.14
N ASN A 144 14.95 -3.88 -5.33
CA ASN A 144 15.48 -5.14 -5.85
C ASN A 144 14.40 -6.22 -6.07
N LEU A 145 13.17 -5.94 -5.65
CA LEU A 145 11.99 -6.72 -5.97
C LEU A 145 10.85 -5.78 -6.38
N VAL A 146 10.43 -5.88 -7.63
CA VAL A 146 9.34 -5.09 -8.22
C VAL A 146 8.39 -6.02 -8.97
N LEU A 147 7.10 -5.95 -8.64
CA LEU A 147 6.04 -6.58 -9.42
C LEU A 147 5.60 -5.61 -10.51
N SER A 148 5.77 -5.98 -11.78
CA SER A 148 5.45 -5.10 -12.92
C SER A 148 4.35 -5.70 -13.77
N GLY A 149 3.24 -4.99 -13.91
CA GLY A 149 2.14 -5.38 -14.77
C GLY A 149 2.40 -4.96 -16.21
N GLY A 150 3.09 -5.80 -16.99
CA GLY A 150 3.62 -5.41 -18.31
C GLY A 150 2.60 -4.87 -19.33
N LYS A 151 1.30 -5.18 -19.19
CA LYS A 151 0.23 -4.64 -20.07
C LYS A 151 -0.50 -3.43 -19.49
N GLU A 152 -0.51 -3.29 -18.18
CA GLU A 152 -1.27 -2.26 -17.45
C GLU A 152 -0.36 -1.10 -16.99
N GLY A 153 0.94 -1.20 -17.25
CA GLY A 153 1.89 -0.12 -17.01
C GLY A 153 2.06 0.26 -15.54
N TYR A 154 1.82 -0.68 -14.61
CA TYR A 154 2.03 -0.45 -13.18
C TYR A 154 3.25 -1.18 -12.64
N HIS A 155 3.79 -0.63 -11.56
CA HIS A 155 4.89 -1.21 -10.80
C HIS A 155 4.53 -1.20 -9.31
N ILE A 156 4.91 -2.26 -8.58
CA ILE A 156 4.82 -2.34 -7.12
C ILE A 156 6.21 -2.70 -6.60
N ALA A 157 6.89 -1.73 -5.99
CA ALA A 157 8.14 -1.94 -5.28
C ALA A 157 7.85 -2.59 -3.92
N CYS A 158 8.58 -3.64 -3.58
CA CYS A 158 8.36 -4.41 -2.35
C CYS A 158 9.50 -4.19 -1.34
N LEU A 159 9.15 -4.04 -0.07
CA LEU A 159 10.07 -4.02 1.06
C LEU A 159 9.54 -4.95 2.15
N ILE A 160 10.36 -5.92 2.57
CA ILE A 160 10.06 -6.79 3.71
C ILE A 160 11.18 -6.64 4.73
N ARG A 161 10.81 -6.45 6.00
CA ARG A 161 11.74 -6.18 7.10
C ARG A 161 11.25 -6.77 8.42
N GLU A 162 12.15 -6.93 9.37
CA GLU A 162 11.79 -7.37 10.72
C GLU A 162 11.02 -6.25 11.43
N LYS A 163 10.01 -6.61 12.19
CA LYS A 163 9.21 -5.68 12.99
C LYS A 163 10.00 -5.30 14.24
N GLU A 164 10.31 -4.01 14.42
CA GLU A 164 11.02 -3.53 15.62
C GLU A 164 10.06 -3.08 16.74
N ASN A 165 8.91 -2.48 16.42
CA ASN A 165 7.88 -2.10 17.42
C ASN A 165 6.49 -2.56 16.99
N ILE A 166 5.65 -2.84 17.99
CA ILE A 166 4.21 -3.06 17.83
C ILE A 166 3.55 -1.69 17.67
N LEU A 167 2.64 -1.57 16.70
CA LEU A 167 1.86 -0.36 16.46
C LEU A 167 0.49 -0.48 17.13
N GLU A 168 0.12 0.53 17.90
CA GLU A 168 -1.22 0.69 18.45
C GLU A 168 -2.09 1.57 17.53
N GLU A 169 -3.41 1.55 17.70
CA GLU A 169 -4.34 2.34 16.88
C GLU A 169 -3.97 3.84 16.83
N GLU A 170 -3.52 4.42 17.94
CA GLU A 170 -3.11 5.82 17.96
C GLU A 170 -1.83 6.10 17.16
N ASP A 171 -0.95 5.11 16.98
CA ASP A 171 0.26 5.26 16.17
C ASP A 171 -0.12 5.39 14.69
N TYR A 172 -1.11 4.62 14.23
CA TYR A 172 -1.67 4.72 12.88
C TYR A 172 -2.28 6.12 12.64
N GLN A 173 -3.12 6.60 13.55
CA GLN A 173 -3.74 7.93 13.44
C GLN A 173 -2.69 9.05 13.43
N ALA A 174 -1.66 8.94 14.27
CA ALA A 174 -0.55 9.91 14.31
C ALA A 174 0.24 9.92 13.00
N TRP A 175 0.41 8.74 12.37
CA TRP A 175 1.06 8.60 11.08
C TRP A 175 0.22 9.21 9.94
N GLU A 176 -1.07 8.92 9.85
CA GLU A 176 -1.95 9.52 8.83
C GLU A 176 -1.92 11.04 8.87
N GLN A 177 -1.97 11.60 10.09
CA GLN A 177 -1.88 13.04 10.31
C GLN A 177 -0.53 13.60 9.85
N ALA A 178 0.56 12.90 10.14
CA ALA A 178 1.90 13.36 9.74
C ALA A 178 2.15 13.25 8.23
N VAL A 179 1.65 12.21 7.56
CA VAL A 179 1.66 12.09 6.10
C VAL A 179 0.85 13.24 5.49
N SER A 180 -0.34 13.51 6.03
CA SER A 180 -1.19 14.62 5.59
C SER A 180 -0.51 15.98 5.74
N ASP A 181 0.15 16.23 6.87
CA ASP A 181 0.84 17.48 7.13
C ASP A 181 2.10 17.64 6.26
N TYR A 182 2.84 16.55 6.04
CA TYR A 182 3.98 16.51 5.14
C TYR A 182 3.57 16.84 3.70
N VAL A 183 2.52 16.19 3.18
CA VAL A 183 1.97 16.46 1.85
C VAL A 183 1.55 17.93 1.71
N LYS A 184 0.84 18.48 2.70
CA LYS A 184 0.42 19.90 2.70
C LYS A 184 1.62 20.85 2.69
N LYS A 185 2.69 20.52 3.44
CA LYS A 185 3.90 21.34 3.58
C LYS A 185 4.74 21.32 2.31
N GLU A 186 5.08 20.13 1.81
CA GLU A 186 6.06 19.93 0.74
C GLU A 186 5.43 19.92 -0.66
N TYR A 187 4.28 19.26 -0.85
CA TYR A 187 3.74 18.96 -2.18
C TYR A 187 2.54 19.83 -2.59
N LYS A 188 1.84 20.45 -1.63
CA LYS A 188 0.73 21.38 -1.89
C LYS A 188 -0.30 20.81 -2.89
N SER A 189 -0.35 21.36 -4.11
CA SER A 189 -1.29 20.96 -5.18
C SER A 189 -0.76 19.87 -6.10
N ALA A 190 0.50 19.46 -5.94
CA ALA A 190 1.12 18.38 -6.71
C ALA A 190 0.61 17.01 -6.26
N VAL A 191 0.15 16.87 -5.02
CA VAL A 191 -0.53 15.66 -4.52
C VAL A 191 -2.01 15.96 -4.34
N ARG A 192 -2.88 15.10 -4.89
CA ARG A 192 -4.34 15.23 -4.83
C ARG A 192 -4.97 13.94 -4.32
N ASP A 193 -6.18 14.06 -3.81
CA ASP A 193 -7.04 12.92 -3.44
C ASP A 193 -6.34 11.93 -2.50
N LEU A 194 -5.61 12.48 -1.51
CA LEU A 194 -4.97 11.68 -0.47
C LEU A 194 -6.03 11.02 0.41
N GLU A 195 -6.10 9.70 0.36
CA GLU A 195 -7.06 8.87 1.09
C GLU A 195 -6.33 7.78 1.87
N PHE A 196 -6.87 7.41 3.03
CA PHE A 196 -6.37 6.36 3.91
C PHE A 196 -7.42 5.26 4.06
N GLU A 197 -6.98 4.01 4.09
CA GLU A 197 -7.85 2.83 4.25
C GLU A 197 -7.26 1.88 5.29
N HIS A 198 -8.08 1.43 6.23
CA HIS A 198 -7.65 0.61 7.36
C HIS A 198 -8.54 -0.62 7.46
N TYR A 199 -7.90 -1.78 7.40
CA TYR A 199 -8.53 -3.07 7.48
C TYR A 199 -7.80 -3.98 8.48
N LEU A 200 -8.50 -5.00 8.94
CA LEU A 200 -7.94 -6.16 9.60
C LEU A 200 -8.06 -7.36 8.66
N SER A 201 -7.00 -8.15 8.54
CA SER A 201 -7.04 -9.45 7.87
C SER A 201 -7.89 -10.46 8.65
N GLU A 202 -8.18 -11.61 8.07
CA GLU A 202 -8.84 -12.73 8.75
C GLU A 202 -8.11 -13.18 10.02
N ASN A 203 -6.78 -13.01 10.07
CA ASN A 203 -5.95 -13.33 11.23
C ASN A 203 -5.82 -12.17 12.23
N GLY A 204 -6.50 -11.05 12.01
CA GLY A 204 -6.45 -9.85 12.86
C GLY A 204 -5.21 -8.98 12.66
N GLU A 205 -4.46 -9.17 11.56
CA GLU A 205 -3.31 -8.33 11.22
C GLU A 205 -3.78 -7.05 10.50
N ASN A 206 -3.12 -5.93 10.77
CA ASN A 206 -3.50 -4.66 10.15
C ASN A 206 -3.11 -4.64 8.66
N VAL A 207 -4.04 -4.29 7.80
CA VAL A 207 -3.81 -4.00 6.38
C VAL A 207 -4.18 -2.53 6.16
N CYS A 208 -3.16 -1.69 6.07
CA CYS A 208 -3.32 -0.25 5.96
C CYS A 208 -2.84 0.24 4.62
N LEU A 209 -3.54 1.21 4.05
CA LEU A 209 -3.20 1.83 2.78
C LEU A 209 -3.32 3.33 2.86
N TYR A 210 -2.54 4.00 2.03
CA TYR A 210 -2.87 5.33 1.54
C TYR A 210 -2.70 5.39 0.04
N SER A 211 -3.46 6.27 -0.61
CA SER A 211 -3.40 6.47 -2.05
C SER A 211 -3.59 7.93 -2.40
N TYR A 212 -3.04 8.35 -3.53
CA TYR A 212 -3.08 9.72 -4.00
C TYR A 212 -2.75 9.80 -5.49
N VAL A 213 -3.10 10.92 -6.11
CA VAL A 213 -2.67 11.26 -7.48
C VAL A 213 -1.51 12.25 -7.40
N TYR A 214 -0.35 11.86 -7.96
CA TYR A 214 0.81 12.73 -8.09
C TYR A 214 0.83 13.42 -9.45
N MET A 215 0.86 14.75 -9.43
CA MET A 215 0.82 15.64 -10.57
C MET A 215 2.20 16.23 -10.79
N ILE A 216 2.85 15.86 -11.90
CA ILE A 216 4.19 16.35 -12.24
C ILE A 216 4.08 17.39 -13.36
N ASP A 217 4.49 18.63 -13.09
CA ASP A 217 4.54 19.70 -14.09
C ASP A 217 5.83 19.56 -14.92
N LEU A 218 5.66 19.23 -16.21
CA LEU A 218 6.80 19.00 -17.09
C LEU A 218 7.59 20.29 -17.41
N SER A 219 7.06 21.47 -17.10
CA SER A 219 7.80 22.72 -17.24
C SER A 219 9.01 22.82 -16.32
N GLU A 220 9.04 22.04 -15.23
CA GLU A 220 10.20 21.87 -14.35
C GLU A 220 11.38 21.18 -15.06
N TYR A 221 11.10 20.44 -16.14
CA TYR A 221 12.06 19.64 -16.92
C TYR A 221 12.24 20.15 -18.36
N ASP A 222 12.06 21.47 -18.59
CA ASP A 222 12.12 22.10 -19.91
C ASP A 222 11.15 21.49 -20.97
N ALA A 223 10.08 20.84 -20.51
CA ALA A 223 9.06 20.22 -21.34
C ALA A 223 7.67 20.88 -21.10
N THR A 224 6.65 20.43 -21.83
CA THR A 224 5.29 20.99 -21.73
C THR A 224 4.28 19.90 -21.40
N GLY A 225 3.39 20.18 -20.46
CA GLY A 225 2.30 19.27 -20.08
C GLY A 225 2.39 18.89 -18.60
N THR A 226 1.54 17.95 -18.22
CA THR A 226 1.49 17.41 -16.87
C THR A 226 1.36 15.90 -16.98
N ILE A 227 2.07 15.18 -16.11
CA ILE A 227 1.91 13.73 -15.94
C ILE A 227 1.09 13.50 -14.67
N GLU A 228 0.14 12.58 -14.77
CA GLU A 228 -0.62 12.08 -13.62
C GLU A 228 -0.11 10.67 -13.29
N VAL A 229 0.27 10.46 -12.04
CA VAL A 229 0.68 9.16 -11.53
C VAL A 229 -0.25 8.78 -10.39
N ASN A 230 -1.03 7.72 -10.56
CA ASN A 230 -1.78 7.11 -9.48
C ASN A 230 -0.80 6.36 -8.59
N VAL A 231 -0.80 6.65 -7.29
CA VAL A 231 0.08 6.02 -6.31
C VAL A 231 -0.77 5.40 -5.21
N SER A 232 -0.42 4.20 -4.81
CA SER A 232 -0.96 3.57 -3.62
C SER A 232 0.15 2.84 -2.87
N VAL A 233 0.14 2.98 -1.57
CA VAL A 233 1.10 2.34 -0.68
C VAL A 233 0.32 1.56 0.34
N GLY A 234 0.57 0.27 0.38
CA GLY A 234 0.01 -0.62 1.37
C GLY A 234 1.10 -1.12 2.30
N PHE A 235 0.77 -1.27 3.57
CA PHE A 235 1.66 -1.88 4.53
C PHE A 235 0.87 -2.74 5.53
N THR A 236 1.54 -3.75 6.05
CA THR A 236 0.99 -4.68 7.05
C THR A 236 2.08 -5.14 8.01
N GLN A 237 1.67 -5.53 9.21
CA GLN A 237 2.55 -6.07 10.24
C GLN A 237 2.02 -7.39 10.78
N SER A 238 2.89 -8.39 10.77
CA SER A 238 2.66 -9.68 11.40
C SER A 238 3.37 -9.76 12.76
N SER A 239 3.56 -10.96 13.31
CA SER A 239 4.24 -11.16 14.59
C SER A 239 5.69 -10.70 14.58
N HIS A 240 6.44 -10.99 13.52
CA HIS A 240 7.87 -10.68 13.43
C HIS A 240 8.24 -9.80 12.24
N MET A 241 7.32 -9.51 11.31
CA MET A 241 7.65 -8.81 10.07
C MET A 241 6.75 -7.61 9.80
N GLN A 242 7.28 -6.73 8.97
CA GLN A 242 6.53 -5.70 8.27
C GLN A 242 6.76 -5.85 6.77
N ALA A 243 5.67 -5.71 6.01
CA ALA A 243 5.69 -5.62 4.57
C ALA A 243 5.19 -4.24 4.12
N ASP A 244 5.90 -3.62 3.19
CA ASP A 244 5.53 -2.36 2.56
C ASP A 244 5.52 -2.57 1.03
N PHE A 245 4.44 -2.15 0.36
CA PHE A 245 4.20 -2.29 -1.06
C PHE A 245 3.89 -0.93 -1.68
N VAL A 246 4.84 -0.37 -2.43
CA VAL A 246 4.69 0.96 -3.07
C VAL A 246 4.36 0.78 -4.54
N GLY A 247 3.09 0.96 -4.86
CA GLY A 247 2.55 0.86 -6.20
C GLY A 247 2.37 2.21 -6.88
N PHE A 248 2.69 2.28 -8.16
CA PHE A 248 2.33 3.42 -9.02
C PHE A 248 1.94 2.99 -10.44
N SER A 249 1.09 3.79 -11.09
CA SER A 249 0.63 3.60 -12.48
C SER A 249 0.27 4.93 -13.14
N MET A 250 0.59 5.08 -14.43
CA MET A 250 0.17 6.23 -15.25
C MET A 250 -1.11 5.96 -16.07
N GLU A 251 -1.56 4.71 -16.16
CA GLU A 251 -2.62 4.31 -17.11
C GLU A 251 -3.91 3.85 -16.42
N GLY A 252 -3.88 3.52 -15.13
CA GLY A 252 -5.06 3.03 -14.41
C GLY A 252 -4.91 3.01 -12.90
N ASP A 253 -5.93 2.44 -12.24
CA ASP A 253 -5.94 2.32 -10.79
C ASP A 253 -4.93 1.25 -10.31
N ILE A 254 -4.10 1.65 -9.37
CA ILE A 254 -3.08 0.84 -8.71
C ILE A 254 -3.52 0.41 -7.29
N ARG A 255 -4.50 1.11 -6.71
CA ARG A 255 -4.97 0.93 -5.34
C ARG A 255 -5.45 -0.49 -5.09
N ASP A 256 -6.33 -1.01 -5.93
CA ASP A 256 -6.88 -2.36 -5.76
C ASP A 256 -5.79 -3.45 -5.80
N LYS A 257 -4.74 -3.25 -6.62
CA LYS A 257 -3.63 -4.20 -6.74
C LYS A 257 -2.70 -4.16 -5.54
N VAL A 258 -2.40 -2.96 -5.06
CA VAL A 258 -1.60 -2.78 -3.84
C VAL A 258 -2.36 -3.35 -2.65
N ARG A 259 -3.68 -3.13 -2.57
CA ARG A 259 -4.54 -3.74 -1.55
C ARG A 259 -4.50 -5.26 -1.61
N TYR A 260 -4.64 -5.85 -2.81
CA TYR A 260 -4.54 -7.29 -3.00
C TYR A 260 -3.21 -7.85 -2.52
N VAL A 261 -2.09 -7.27 -2.95
CA VAL A 261 -0.74 -7.74 -2.56
C VAL A 261 -0.53 -7.58 -1.05
N THR A 262 -0.97 -6.47 -0.47
CA THR A 262 -0.83 -6.22 0.98
C THR A 262 -1.68 -7.18 1.80
N ALA A 263 -2.93 -7.41 1.40
CA ALA A 263 -3.84 -8.35 2.07
C ALA A 263 -3.41 -9.82 1.94
N SER A 264 -2.60 -10.14 0.91
CA SER A 264 -2.08 -11.48 0.68
C SER A 264 -0.84 -11.84 1.48
N PHE A 265 -0.21 -10.86 2.14
CA PHE A 265 0.98 -11.11 2.92
C PHE A 265 0.64 -11.96 4.16
N GLU A 266 1.42 -13.01 4.36
CA GLU A 266 1.27 -13.92 5.48
C GLU A 266 2.64 -14.32 6.00
N GLU A 267 2.81 -14.25 7.32
CA GLU A 267 3.98 -14.81 7.98
C GLU A 267 3.78 -16.31 8.22
N LEU A 268 4.73 -17.11 7.75
CA LEU A 268 4.70 -18.58 7.82
C LEU A 268 5.57 -19.14 8.94
N LEU A 269 6.26 -18.27 9.70
CA LEU A 269 7.13 -18.69 10.79
C LEU A 269 6.34 -19.31 11.94
N PRO A 270 6.80 -20.45 12.48
CA PRO A 270 6.23 -21.01 13.70
C PRO A 270 6.39 -20.06 14.88
N GLU A 271 5.42 -20.10 15.79
CA GLU A 271 5.43 -19.31 17.01
C GLU A 271 6.71 -19.57 17.83
N GLY A 272 7.45 -18.50 18.15
CA GLY A 272 8.69 -18.56 18.94
C GLY A 272 9.97 -18.80 18.14
N GLU A 273 9.92 -18.94 16.82
CA GLU A 273 11.12 -18.99 15.99
C GLU A 273 11.62 -17.59 15.63
N ALA A 274 12.93 -17.39 15.74
CA ALA A 274 13.58 -16.17 15.28
C ALA A 274 13.91 -16.28 13.80
N CYS A 275 13.56 -15.25 13.04
CA CYS A 275 13.98 -15.09 11.65
C CYS A 275 14.71 -13.78 11.49
N SER A 276 15.69 -13.75 10.58
CA SER A 276 16.27 -12.50 10.12
C SER A 276 15.98 -12.27 8.64
N VAL A 277 15.15 -11.26 8.35
CA VAL A 277 14.75 -10.86 7.00
C VAL A 277 15.39 -9.54 6.56
N ASN A 278 15.95 -8.74 7.47
CA ASN A 278 16.52 -7.42 7.16
C ASN A 278 17.65 -7.45 6.11
N ASP A 279 18.36 -8.57 6.01
CA ASP A 279 19.46 -8.79 5.05
C ASP A 279 19.11 -9.79 3.92
N GLN A 280 17.83 -10.16 3.77
CA GLN A 280 17.38 -11.22 2.84
C GLN A 280 16.96 -10.70 1.45
N ASN A 281 17.35 -9.47 1.08
CA ASN A 281 17.26 -8.92 -0.28
C ASN A 281 15.85 -8.59 -0.83
N ILE A 282 14.85 -8.24 -0.01
CA ILE A 282 13.67 -7.49 -0.49
C ILE A 282 13.71 -6.10 0.13
N GLN A 283 14.30 -5.16 -0.58
CA GLN A 283 14.62 -3.83 -0.09
C GLN A 283 14.29 -2.75 -1.10
N ILE A 284 13.90 -1.61 -0.55
CA ILE A 284 13.79 -0.34 -1.24
C ILE A 284 14.91 0.57 -0.71
N SER A 285 15.67 1.14 -1.64
CA SER A 285 16.80 2.02 -1.37
C SER A 285 16.48 3.46 -1.79
N PRO A 286 17.02 4.46 -1.07
CA PRO A 286 17.97 4.30 0.04
C PRO A 286 17.30 3.74 1.30
N SER A 287 18.00 2.84 2.00
CA SER A 287 17.46 2.24 3.22
C SER A 287 17.44 3.28 4.33
N VAL A 288 16.27 3.47 4.93
CA VAL A 288 16.08 4.28 6.13
C VAL A 288 15.83 3.36 7.31
N ALA A 289 16.33 3.74 8.49
CA ALA A 289 16.03 3.02 9.72
C ALA A 289 14.51 2.85 9.88
N TRP A 290 14.12 1.70 10.41
CA TRP A 290 12.72 1.41 10.68
C TRP A 290 12.20 2.39 11.73
N GLU A 291 11.06 3.01 11.44
CA GLU A 291 10.32 3.89 12.35
C GLU A 291 8.83 3.58 12.15
N PRO A 292 8.01 3.60 13.22
CA PRO A 292 6.54 3.55 13.12
C PRO A 292 6.04 4.59 12.11
N VAL A 293 5.14 4.33 11.17
CA VAL A 293 4.31 3.15 10.86
C VAL A 293 4.74 2.52 9.51
N SER A 294 5.37 3.33 8.64
CA SER A 294 6.02 2.93 7.39
C SER A 294 7.05 4.00 7.02
N TYR A 295 7.93 3.73 6.05
CA TYR A 295 8.79 4.77 5.51
C TYR A 295 7.96 5.77 4.66
N ASN A 296 8.42 7.01 4.52
CA ASN A 296 7.75 7.99 3.69
C ASN A 296 7.98 7.69 2.19
N ALA A 297 7.10 6.89 1.61
CA ALA A 297 7.18 6.50 0.20
C ALA A 297 6.85 7.63 -0.77
N ILE A 298 6.21 8.72 -0.32
CA ILE A 298 5.91 9.88 -1.16
C ILE A 298 7.21 10.51 -1.68
N ALA A 299 8.17 10.73 -0.79
CA ALA A 299 9.49 11.25 -1.15
C ALA A 299 10.25 10.29 -2.10
N TRP A 300 10.10 8.97 -1.88
CA TRP A 300 10.74 7.98 -2.73
C TRP A 300 10.16 7.97 -4.16
N VAL A 301 8.83 8.02 -4.28
CA VAL A 301 8.13 8.08 -5.57
C VAL A 301 8.48 9.37 -6.32
N ASP A 302 8.52 10.49 -5.60
CA ASP A 302 8.94 11.78 -6.16
C ASP A 302 10.33 11.71 -6.79
N TYR A 303 11.32 11.24 -6.03
CA TYR A 303 12.70 11.12 -6.53
C TYR A 303 12.86 10.09 -7.65
N TYR A 304 12.06 9.01 -7.63
CA TYR A 304 12.06 8.05 -8.73
C TYR A 304 11.61 8.70 -10.05
N PHE A 305 10.52 9.47 -10.03
CA PHE A 305 10.03 10.15 -11.23
C PHE A 305 10.88 11.34 -11.64
N ASP A 306 11.45 12.08 -10.68
CA ASP A 306 12.41 13.15 -10.95
C ASP A 306 13.61 12.60 -11.75
N GLY A 307 14.23 11.51 -11.30
CA GLY A 307 15.34 10.89 -12.03
C GLY A 307 14.95 10.38 -13.43
N GLN A 308 13.80 9.70 -13.56
CA GLN A 308 13.30 9.23 -14.85
C GLN A 308 13.08 10.40 -15.83
N LEU A 309 12.46 11.49 -15.36
CA LEU A 309 12.20 12.66 -16.20
C LEU A 309 13.49 13.40 -16.55
N LYS A 310 14.45 13.49 -15.64
CA LYS A 310 15.78 14.04 -15.92
C LYS A 310 16.49 13.27 -17.02
N GLU A 311 16.47 11.94 -16.96
CA GLU A 311 17.05 11.09 -17.99
C GLU A 311 16.36 11.31 -19.35
N ILE A 312 15.03 11.25 -19.38
CA ILE A 312 14.25 11.29 -20.63
C ILE A 312 14.31 12.67 -21.29
N THR A 313 14.25 13.75 -20.52
CA THR A 313 14.33 15.13 -21.05
C THR A 313 15.76 15.56 -21.33
N GLY A 314 16.75 14.83 -20.80
CA GLY A 314 18.16 15.24 -20.81
C GLY A 314 18.43 16.44 -19.90
N TYR A 315 17.52 16.75 -18.97
CA TYR A 315 17.70 17.80 -17.98
C TYR A 315 18.94 17.51 -17.12
N ARG A 316 19.78 18.52 -16.93
CA ARG A 316 21.01 18.41 -16.14
C ARG A 316 20.96 19.41 -15.01
N GLU A 317 20.63 18.93 -13.82
CA GLU A 317 20.69 19.75 -12.62
C GLU A 317 22.13 19.99 -12.17
N LYS A 318 22.39 21.14 -11.55
CA LYS A 318 23.70 21.52 -10.98
C LYS A 318 23.70 21.38 -9.45
N HIS A 319 23.38 20.22 -8.89
CA HIS A 319 23.56 20.01 -7.45
C HIS A 319 24.10 18.62 -7.10
N LYS A 320 24.78 18.54 -5.95
CA LYS A 320 25.70 17.46 -5.58
C LYS A 320 25.23 16.67 -4.34
N ASP A 321 23.96 16.83 -3.95
CA ASP A 321 23.47 16.43 -2.62
C ASP A 321 22.03 15.82 -2.62
N SER A 322 21.61 15.25 -3.75
CA SER A 322 20.24 14.74 -3.93
C SER A 322 19.92 13.57 -2.99
N LYS A 323 20.91 12.71 -2.71
CA LYS A 323 20.77 11.54 -1.83
C LYS A 323 20.53 11.90 -0.37
N GLU A 324 21.30 12.84 0.18
CA GLU A 324 21.17 13.25 1.59
C GLU A 324 19.82 13.93 1.81
N LYS A 325 19.41 14.79 0.86
CA LYS A 325 18.08 15.40 0.85
C LYS A 325 16.95 14.36 0.78
N LEU A 326 17.07 13.34 -0.08
CA LEU A 326 16.09 12.24 -0.16
C LEU A 326 16.02 11.49 1.17
N LEU A 327 17.16 11.13 1.76
CA LEU A 327 17.22 10.44 3.05
C LEU A 327 16.55 11.24 4.17
N ASP A 328 16.71 12.57 4.18
CA ASP A 328 16.08 13.42 5.18
C ASP A 328 14.58 13.57 4.93
N GLN A 329 14.14 13.74 3.69
CA GLN A 329 12.71 13.79 3.35
C GLN A 329 12.00 12.45 3.61
N MET A 330 12.67 11.32 3.37
CA MET A 330 12.17 10.01 3.73
C MET A 330 12.04 9.83 5.25
N LYS A 331 12.75 10.62 6.07
CA LYS A 331 12.60 10.70 7.55
C LYS A 331 11.54 11.70 8.00
N GLU A 332 11.24 12.72 7.21
CA GLU A 332 10.15 13.65 7.49
C GLU A 332 8.77 12.99 7.24
N GLY A 333 7.72 13.48 7.91
CA GLY A 333 6.35 12.97 7.74
C GLY A 333 6.03 11.66 8.48
N LYS A 334 6.92 11.19 9.37
CA LYS A 334 6.84 9.87 10.03
C LYS A 334 5.96 9.75 11.28
N GLY A 335 5.20 10.77 11.68
CA GLY A 335 4.25 10.64 12.82
C GLY A 335 4.87 10.32 14.19
N VAL A 336 6.19 10.39 14.33
CA VAL A 336 6.90 9.96 15.55
C VAL A 336 6.38 10.75 16.75
N ARG A 337 5.84 10.02 17.74
CA ARG A 337 5.48 10.56 19.06
C ARG A 337 6.73 11.24 19.61
N GLY A 338 6.69 12.57 19.72
CA GLY A 338 7.85 13.39 20.06
C GLY A 338 8.66 12.77 21.19
N GLY A 339 9.80 12.18 20.84
CA GLY A 339 10.73 11.66 21.82
C GLY A 339 11.08 12.82 22.74
N LYS A 340 10.81 12.66 24.04
CA LYS A 340 11.34 13.58 25.05
C LYS A 340 12.80 13.80 24.70
N LYS A 341 13.15 15.05 24.33
CA LYS A 341 14.52 15.53 24.39
C LYS A 341 15.05 15.04 25.74
N LYS A 342 15.99 14.09 25.75
CA LYS A 342 16.86 13.94 26.91
C LYS A 342 17.62 15.25 27.00
N ALA A 343 17.08 16.15 27.82
CA ALA A 343 17.80 17.28 28.37
C ALA A 343 19.09 16.74 28.99
N GLY A 344 20.18 17.46 28.76
CA GLY A 344 21.53 16.99 28.97
C GLY A 344 21.87 16.57 30.40
N ASN A 345 22.99 15.87 30.49
CA ASN A 345 24.14 16.37 31.22
C ASN A 345 25.42 15.81 30.59
#